data_AF-A0AAE0DU17-F1
#
_entry.id   AF-A0AAE0DU17-F1
#
_cell.length_a   1.000
_cell.length_b   1.000
_cell.length_c   1.000
_cell.angle_alpha   90.00
_cell.angle_beta   90.00
_cell.angle_gamma   90.00
#
_symmetry.space_group_name_H-M   'P 1'
#
loop_
_entity.id
_entity.type
_entity.pdbx_description
1 polymer ?
#
loop_
_entity_poly.entity_id
_entity_poly.type
_entity_poly.pdbx_seq_one_letter_code
_entity_poly.pdbx_strand_id
1 'polypeptide(L)'
;MRKDRLCRDTHGLITIRRWVCSKEGYRSKKHVHRTDRVREPRGQTRQGCRASMKINFDREKMLWVVTEFVNEHSHKLSPGNHSQFLCCHRNVKDCDIAQVQSLRSVGIKTSQMMDHLLDQSGS
;
A
#
# COMPACT_ATOMS: atom_id res chain seq x y z
N MET A 1 -6.11 -2.39 -2.53
CA MET A 1 -6.40 -2.56 -1.08
C MET A 1 -5.13 -2.46 -0.25
N ARG A 2 -5.19 -1.96 0.98
CA ARG A 2 -4.07 -1.86 1.93
C ARG A 2 -3.95 -3.15 2.74
N LYS A 3 -2.73 -3.68 2.92
CA LYS A 3 -2.43 -4.79 3.84
C LYS A 3 -2.51 -4.25 5.27
N ASP A 4 -3.35 -4.84 6.12
CA ASP A 4 -3.63 -4.35 7.47
C ASP A 4 -2.96 -5.22 8.54
N ARG A 5 -3.54 -6.40 8.80
CA ARG A 5 -3.03 -7.34 9.80
C ARG A 5 -2.51 -8.60 9.12
N LEU A 6 -1.35 -9.07 9.56
CA LEU A 6 -0.78 -10.38 9.24
C LEU A 6 -0.49 -11.09 10.56
N CYS A 7 -1.10 -12.26 10.78
CA CYS A 7 -0.79 -13.12 11.91
C CYS A 7 -0.03 -14.35 11.42
N ARG A 8 0.96 -14.79 12.20
CA ARG A 8 1.70 -16.02 11.96
C ARG A 8 1.59 -16.92 13.17
N ASP A 9 1.71 -18.22 12.93
CA ASP A 9 1.83 -19.23 13.96
C ASP A 9 3.24 -19.27 14.58
N THR A 10 3.43 -20.09 15.61
CA THR A 10 4.75 -20.38 16.20
C THR A 10 5.76 -20.89 15.17
N HIS A 11 5.30 -21.64 14.17
CA HIS A 11 6.12 -22.15 13.06
C HIS A 11 6.33 -21.13 11.92
N GLY A 12 5.89 -19.88 12.08
CA GLY A 12 6.06 -18.82 11.08
C GLY A 12 5.08 -18.89 9.89
N LEU A 13 4.20 -19.89 9.85
CA LEU A 13 3.14 -20.00 8.85
C LEU A 13 2.09 -18.92 9.03
N ILE A 14 1.60 -18.35 7.94
CA ILE A 14 0.55 -17.33 8.00
C ILE A 14 -0.76 -17.99 8.40
N THR A 15 -1.42 -17.47 9.43
CA THR A 15 -2.71 -17.98 9.91
C THR A 15 -3.85 -17.02 9.65
N ILE A 16 -3.58 -15.71 9.60
CA ILE A 16 -4.59 -14.68 9.36
C ILE A 16 -3.99 -13.62 8.46
N ARG A 17 -4.78 -13.16 7.49
CA ARG A 17 -4.46 -11.98 6.70
C ARG A 17 -5.69 -11.10 6.51
N ARG A 18 -5.53 -9.83 6.85
CA ARG A 18 -6.56 -8.79 6.70
C ARG A 18 -6.11 -7.72 5.74
N TRP A 19 -7.01 -7.33 4.86
CA TRP A 19 -6.90 -6.19 3.97
C TRP A 19 -8.03 -5.21 4.25
N VAL A 20 -7.77 -3.94 3.99
CA VAL A 20 -8.74 -2.86 4.14
C VAL A 20 -8.67 -1.91 2.95
N CYS A 21 -9.67 -1.06 2.82
CA CYS A 21 -9.63 0.02 1.85
C CYS A 21 -8.40 0.94 2.05
N SER A 22 -7.88 1.54 0.98
CA SER A 22 -6.84 2.57 1.08
C SER A 22 -7.28 3.79 1.90
N LYS A 23 -8.59 4.07 1.95
CA LYS A 23 -9.21 5.15 2.72
C LYS A 23 -9.71 4.73 4.10
N GLU A 24 -9.36 3.53 4.56
CA GLU A 24 -9.82 3.03 5.86
C GLU A 24 -9.26 3.82 7.05
N GLY A 25 -10.09 3.93 8.08
CA GLY A 25 -9.77 4.60 9.35
C GLY A 25 -9.64 6.13 9.22
N TYR A 26 -9.12 6.75 10.28
CA TYR A 26 -8.84 8.18 10.32
C TYR A 26 -7.38 8.42 10.66
N ARG A 27 -6.84 9.57 10.25
CA ARG A 27 -5.50 9.98 10.67
C ARG A 27 -5.55 10.27 12.18
N SER A 28 -4.59 9.73 12.93
CA SER A 28 -4.50 9.96 14.37
C SER A 28 -4.35 11.46 14.68
N LYS A 29 -5.03 11.94 15.73
CA LYS A 29 -5.02 13.34 16.17
C LYS A 29 -3.60 13.89 16.38
N LYS A 30 -2.66 13.06 16.86
CA LYS A 30 -1.25 13.44 17.03
C LYS A 30 -0.56 13.83 15.72
N HIS A 31 -1.04 13.33 14.58
CA HIS A 31 -0.55 13.68 13.24
C HIS A 31 -1.42 14.72 12.53
N VAL A 32 -2.49 15.19 13.17
CA VAL A 32 -3.31 16.30 12.68
C VAL A 32 -2.82 17.58 13.35
N HIS A 33 -2.83 17.60 14.68
CA HIS A 33 -2.47 18.77 15.51
C HIS A 33 -0.96 18.93 15.77
N ARG A 34 -0.11 18.25 15.01
CA ARG A 34 1.34 18.38 15.13
C ARG A 34 1.78 19.78 14.68
N THR A 35 2.30 20.58 15.62
CA THR A 35 2.71 21.98 15.44
C THR A 35 4.19 22.16 15.09
N ASP A 36 5.05 21.20 15.43
CA ASP A 36 6.52 21.22 15.20
C ASP A 36 6.93 20.84 13.76
N ARG A 37 6.09 21.15 12.76
CA ARG A 37 6.36 20.71 11.38
C ARG A 37 7.21 21.71 10.61
N VAL A 38 8.28 21.20 9.98
CA VAL A 38 9.06 21.94 8.98
C VAL A 38 8.38 21.99 7.61
N ARG A 39 7.49 21.04 7.32
CA ARG A 39 6.78 20.93 6.03
C ARG A 39 5.27 20.83 6.24
N GLU A 40 4.52 21.28 5.23
CA GLU A 40 3.05 21.21 5.25
C GLU A 40 2.53 19.78 5.48
N PRO A 41 1.41 19.62 6.18
CA PRO A 41 0.73 18.33 6.30
C PRO A 41 0.37 17.75 4.92
N ARG A 42 0.73 16.49 4.67
CA ARG A 42 0.18 15.76 3.50
C ARG A 42 -1.35 15.75 3.56
N GLY A 43 -2.01 15.86 2.40
CA GLY A 43 -3.47 15.77 2.30
C GLY A 43 -4.08 14.54 3.01
N GLN A 44 -5.34 14.65 3.44
CA GLN A 44 -6.03 13.57 4.14
C GLN A 44 -6.47 12.48 3.15
N THR A 45 -5.85 11.30 3.26
CA THR A 45 -6.15 10.14 2.41
C THR A 45 -7.13 9.16 3.03
N ARG A 46 -7.24 9.14 4.37
CA ARG A 46 -8.12 8.24 5.13
C ARG A 46 -9.41 8.96 5.51
N GLN A 47 -10.55 8.39 5.12
CA GLN A 47 -11.89 8.99 5.22
C GLN A 47 -12.86 8.13 6.06
N GLY A 48 -12.35 7.17 6.83
CA GLY A 48 -13.16 6.31 7.67
C GLY A 48 -13.86 5.17 6.94
N CYS A 49 -13.37 4.79 5.75
CA CYS A 49 -13.93 3.66 5.01
C CYS A 49 -13.85 2.37 5.85
N ARG A 50 -14.90 1.56 5.83
CA ARG A 50 -14.97 0.30 6.60
C ARG A 50 -14.79 -0.95 5.75
N ALA A 51 -14.68 -0.81 4.42
CA ALA A 51 -14.47 -1.93 3.52
C ALA A 51 -13.19 -2.70 3.89
N SER A 52 -13.35 -4.00 4.10
CA SER A 52 -12.34 -4.91 4.64
C SER A 52 -12.54 -6.33 4.13
N MET A 53 -11.46 -7.10 4.15
CA MET A 53 -11.47 -8.53 3.88
C MET A 53 -10.50 -9.22 4.81
N LYS A 54 -10.93 -10.27 5.49
CA LYS A 54 -10.08 -11.08 6.37
C LYS A 54 -10.22 -12.54 5.99
N ILE A 55 -9.07 -13.18 5.78
CA ILE A 55 -8.98 -14.62 5.61
C ILE A 55 -8.25 -15.24 6.80
N ASN A 56 -8.72 -16.41 7.20
CA ASN A 56 -8.06 -17.23 8.21
C ASN A 56 -7.76 -18.60 7.59
N PHE A 57 -6.65 -19.20 8.01
CA PHE A 57 -6.34 -20.59 7.69
C PHE A 57 -7.07 -21.50 8.70
N ASP A 58 -7.99 -22.30 8.19
CA ASP A 58 -8.67 -23.36 8.92
C ASP A 58 -7.76 -24.60 8.92
N ARG A 59 -7.27 -24.98 10.11
CA ARG A 59 -6.35 -26.12 10.27
C ARG A 59 -7.06 -27.47 10.21
N GLU A 60 -8.35 -27.52 10.51
CA GLU A 60 -9.11 -28.77 10.46
C GLU A 60 -9.38 -29.16 9.02
N LYS A 61 -9.79 -28.18 8.21
CA LYS A 61 -10.10 -28.38 6.79
C LYS A 61 -8.90 -28.20 5.88
N MET A 62 -7.78 -27.67 6.41
CA MET A 62 -6.58 -27.29 5.65
C MET A 62 -6.89 -26.31 4.51
N LEU A 63 -7.82 -25.38 4.73
CA LEU A 63 -8.32 -24.42 3.74
C LEU A 63 -8.25 -22.98 4.24
N TRP A 64 -8.19 -22.04 3.31
CA TRP A 64 -8.35 -20.61 3.62
C TRP A 64 -9.83 -20.23 3.56
N VAL A 65 -10.33 -19.66 4.65
CA VAL A 65 -11.73 -19.25 4.79
C VAL A 65 -11.81 -17.74 4.95
N VAL A 66 -12.70 -17.11 4.18
CA VAL A 66 -13.03 -15.70 4.35
C VAL A 66 -13.90 -15.56 5.62
N THR A 67 -13.40 -14.85 6.62
CA THR A 67 -14.07 -14.68 7.92
C THR A 67 -14.70 -13.31 8.10
N GLU A 68 -14.26 -12.31 7.33
CA GLU A 68 -14.84 -10.96 7.29
C GLU A 68 -14.78 -10.50 5.84
N PHE A 69 -15.90 -10.04 5.30
CA PHE A 69 -15.95 -9.41 3.99
C PHE A 69 -16.96 -8.26 4.00
N VAL A 70 -16.44 -7.04 3.98
CA VAL A 70 -17.23 -5.80 3.91
C VAL A 70 -16.93 -5.15 2.57
N ASN A 71 -17.88 -5.26 1.64
CA ASN A 71 -17.75 -4.70 0.29
C ASN A 71 -18.14 -3.21 0.20
N GLU A 72 -18.90 -2.71 1.17
CA GLU A 72 -19.46 -1.37 1.11
C GLU A 72 -18.39 -0.27 1.33
N HIS A 73 -18.29 0.62 0.35
CA HIS A 73 -17.38 1.77 0.38
C HIS A 73 -18.14 3.07 0.67
N SER A 74 -17.66 3.83 1.65
CA SER A 74 -18.17 5.18 1.98
C SER A 74 -17.65 6.29 1.04
N HIS A 75 -17.05 5.92 -0.10
CA HIS A 75 -16.47 6.87 -1.06
C HIS A 75 -16.53 6.31 -2.47
N LYS A 76 -16.45 7.18 -3.47
CA LYS A 76 -16.31 6.77 -4.87
C LYS A 76 -15.04 5.94 -5.05
N LEU A 77 -15.17 4.82 -5.76
CA LEU A 77 -14.02 4.01 -6.14
C LEU A 77 -13.15 4.79 -7.14
N SER A 78 -11.84 4.54 -7.09
CA SER A 78 -10.92 5.13 -8.06
C SER A 78 -11.20 4.52 -9.44
N PRO A 79 -11.29 5.32 -10.50
CA PRO A 79 -11.36 4.77 -11.86
C PRO A 79 -10.09 3.95 -12.16
N GLY A 80 -10.22 2.93 -13.00
CA GLY A 80 -9.16 1.94 -13.25
C GLY A 80 -7.87 2.54 -13.81
N ASN A 81 -7.99 3.59 -14.61
CA ASN A 81 -6.88 4.38 -15.17
C ASN A 81 -6.10 5.19 -14.12
N HIS A 82 -6.54 5.23 -12.86
CA HIS A 82 -5.85 5.88 -11.75
C HIS A 82 -5.27 4.86 -10.76
N SER A 83 -5.32 3.57 -11.10
CA SER A 83 -4.87 2.49 -10.22
C SER A 83 -3.37 2.55 -9.91
N GLN A 84 -2.55 3.07 -10.84
CA GLN A 84 -1.10 3.30 -10.66
C GLN A 84 -0.78 4.31 -9.56
N PHE A 85 -1.70 5.23 -9.26
CA PHE A 85 -1.53 6.21 -8.18
C PHE A 85 -1.90 5.64 -6.80
N LEU A 86 -2.53 4.47 -6.75
CA LEU A 86 -2.87 3.81 -5.49
C LEU A 86 -1.61 3.32 -4.81
N CYS A 87 -1.44 3.67 -3.53
CA CYS A 87 -0.27 3.27 -2.76
C CYS A 87 -0.07 1.74 -2.71
N CYS A 88 -1.15 0.95 -2.80
CA CYS A 88 -1.06 -0.51 -2.84
C CYS A 88 -0.52 -1.08 -4.15
N HIS A 89 -0.46 -0.28 -5.22
CA HIS A 89 0.07 -0.66 -6.52
C HIS A 89 1.46 -0.09 -6.78
N ARG A 90 2.05 0.61 -5.79
CA ARG A 90 3.45 1.05 -5.82
C ARG A 90 4.36 -0.16 -5.62
N ASN A 91 4.58 -0.90 -6.70
CA ASN A 91 5.58 -1.96 -6.77
C ASN A 91 6.72 -1.44 -7.66
N VAL A 92 7.96 -1.60 -7.19
CA VAL A 92 9.14 -1.35 -8.01
C VAL A 92 9.45 -2.67 -8.71
N LYS A 93 9.53 -2.67 -10.04
CA LYS A 93 9.85 -3.90 -10.78
C LYS A 93 11.33 -4.20 -10.62
N ASP A 94 11.71 -5.47 -10.70
CA ASP A 94 13.12 -5.87 -10.60
C ASP A 94 13.98 -5.24 -11.71
N CYS A 95 13.41 -5.01 -12.90
CA CYS A 95 14.07 -4.27 -13.98
C CYS A 95 14.37 -2.82 -13.58
N ASP A 96 13.44 -2.14 -12.91
CA ASP A 96 13.63 -0.76 -12.45
C ASP A 96 14.74 -0.71 -11.38
N ILE A 97 14.80 -1.71 -10.50
CA ILE A 97 15.85 -1.84 -9.49
C ILE A 97 17.22 -2.04 -10.16
N ALA A 98 17.32 -2.99 -11.09
CA ALA A 98 18.56 -3.28 -11.81
C ALA A 98 19.06 -2.06 -12.59
N GLN A 99 18.14 -1.34 -13.22
CA GLN A 99 18.44 -0.10 -13.94
C GLN A 99 18.97 0.99 -13.01
N VAL A 100 18.33 1.23 -11.86
CA VAL A 100 18.82 2.18 -10.85
C VAL A 100 20.21 1.79 -10.35
N GLN A 101 20.46 0.50 -10.12
CA GLN A 101 21.78 0.01 -9.72
C GLN A 101 22.84 0.27 -10.79
N SER A 102 22.51 0.06 -12.07
CA SER A 102 23.40 0.35 -13.19
C SER A 102 23.72 1.85 -13.29
N LEU A 103 22.70 2.72 -13.28
CA LEU A 103 22.88 4.17 -13.33
C LEU A 103 23.71 4.69 -12.13
N ARG A 104 23.52 4.08 -10.95
CA ARG A 104 24.30 4.40 -9.77
C ARG A 104 25.76 3.98 -9.90
N SER A 105 26.05 2.84 -10.53
CA SER A 105 27.43 2.34 -10.72
C SER A 105 28.27 3.27 -11.59
N VAL A 106 27.65 3.98 -12.53
CA VAL A 106 28.31 4.96 -13.41
C VAL A 106 28.29 6.39 -12.84
N GLY A 107 27.86 6.56 -11.58
CA GLY A 107 27.93 7.85 -10.87
C GLY A 107 26.86 8.87 -11.25
N ILE A 108 25.77 8.45 -11.91
CA ILE A 108 24.65 9.36 -12.23
C ILE A 108 24.01 9.87 -10.94
N LYS A 109 23.57 11.12 -10.93
CA LYS A 109 22.91 11.68 -9.75
C LYS A 109 21.50 11.12 -9.61
N THR A 110 21.04 10.90 -8.38
CA THR A 110 19.70 10.38 -8.11
C THR A 110 18.60 11.19 -8.78
N SER A 111 18.74 12.52 -8.87
CA SER A 111 17.77 13.37 -9.60
C SER A 111 17.62 12.95 -11.07
N GLN A 112 18.74 12.78 -11.76
CA GLN A 112 18.79 12.37 -13.16
C GLN A 112 18.27 10.94 -13.36
N MET A 113 18.52 10.04 -12.41
CA MET A 113 17.93 8.69 -12.45
C MET A 113 16.41 8.73 -12.32
N MET A 114 15.88 9.58 -11.44
CA MET A 114 14.44 9.71 -11.24
C MET A 114 13.76 10.31 -12.48
N ASP A 115 14.37 11.31 -13.13
CA ASP A 115 13.85 11.90 -14.37
C ASP A 115 13.79 10.84 -15.48
N HIS A 116 14.87 10.06 -15.64
CA HIS A 116 14.93 8.97 -16.61
C HIS A 116 13.86 7.88 -16.37
N LEU A 117 13.61 7.50 -15.11
CA LEU A 117 12.57 6.53 -14.77
C LEU A 117 11.16 7.09 -15.06
N LEU A 118 10.94 8.38 -14.83
CA LEU A 118 9.67 9.03 -15.11
C LEU A 118 9.37 9.04 -16.61
N ASP A 119 10.35 9.40 -17.43
CA ASP A 119 10.23 9.41 -18.90
C ASP A 119 9.84 8.04 -19.47
N GLN A 120 10.41 6.96 -18.92
CA GLN A 120 10.08 5.60 -19.33
C GLN A 120 8.69 5.12 -18.89
N SER A 121 8.14 5.69 -17.82
CA SER A 121 6.84 5.29 -17.24
C SER A 121 5.63 6.01 -17.84
N GLY A 122 5.87 7.01 -18.70
CA GLY A 122 4.84 7.82 -19.37
C GLY A 122 4.36 7.30 -20.72
N SER A 123 4.75 6.08 -21.13
CA SER A 123 4.30 5.40 -22.36
C SER A 123 3.17 4.41 -22.11
#